data_AF-A0A062UHM3-F1
#
_entry.id   AF-A0A062UHM3-F1
#
_cell.length_a   1.000
_cell.length_b   1.000
_cell.length_c   1.000
_cell.angle_alpha   90.00
_cell.angle_beta   90.00
_cell.angle_gamma   90.00
#
_symmetry.space_group_name_H-M   'P 1'
#
loop_
_entity.id
_entity.type
_entity.pdbx_description
1 polymer ?
#
loop_
_entity_poly.entity_id
_entity_poly.type
_entity_poly.pdbx_seq_one_letter_code
_entity_poly.pdbx_strand_id
1 'polypeptide(L)'
;MAFRERFDRYVCEGDSIAVEIDGFRVTARIVRDDCPDSPDERQDGFWPSLNIGDPGFIGPGNNFRERLTKAQADAEAVMDAWRKDEWFYCGIVLAIERESVELESHAASLC
;
A
#
# COMPACT_ATOMS: atom_id res chain seq x y z
N MET A 1 -9.30 -22.98 -7.39
CA MET A 1 -9.49 -21.89 -8.37
C MET A 1 -8.96 -20.59 -7.76
N ALA A 2 -8.66 -19.57 -8.57
CA ALA A 2 -8.11 -18.28 -8.12
C ALA A 2 -8.62 -17.13 -8.99
N PHE A 3 -8.52 -15.90 -8.50
CA PHE A 3 -8.78 -14.69 -9.29
C PHE A 3 -7.95 -14.70 -10.58
N ARG A 4 -8.63 -14.47 -11.72
CA ARG A 4 -7.97 -14.32 -13.04
C ARG A 4 -7.81 -12.85 -13.42
N GLU A 5 -8.76 -12.04 -13.00
CA GLU A 5 -8.70 -10.59 -13.07
C GLU A 5 -7.71 -10.07 -12.03
N ARG A 6 -7.08 -8.95 -12.37
CA ARG A 6 -6.17 -8.23 -11.49
C ARG A 6 -6.69 -6.81 -11.41
N PHE A 7 -6.45 -6.17 -10.28
CA PHE A 7 -6.60 -4.73 -10.19
C PHE A 7 -5.73 -4.04 -11.25
N ASP A 8 -6.21 -2.90 -11.73
CA ASP A 8 -5.44 -2.03 -12.61
C ASP A 8 -4.20 -1.48 -11.91
N ARG A 9 -3.31 -0.87 -12.70
CA ARG A 9 -2.07 -0.29 -12.18
C ARG A 9 -2.31 0.87 -11.21
N TYR A 10 -3.44 1.57 -11.37
CA TYR A 10 -3.89 2.64 -10.51
C TYR A 10 -5.29 2.29 -10.05
N VAL A 11 -5.47 2.28 -8.73
CA VAL A 11 -6.72 1.90 -8.08
C VAL A 11 -7.21 3.01 -7.18
N CYS A 12 -8.52 3.09 -7.04
CA CYS A 12 -9.20 3.95 -6.09
C CYS A 12 -9.82 3.11 -4.97
N GLU A 13 -10.13 3.77 -3.85
CA GLU A 13 -10.93 3.16 -2.79
C GLU A 13 -12.28 2.68 -3.36
N GLY A 14 -12.64 1.44 -3.05
CA GLY A 14 -13.88 0.82 -3.52
C GLY A 14 -13.74 0.02 -4.82
N ASP A 15 -12.63 0.14 -5.55
CA ASP A 15 -12.38 -0.70 -6.72
C ASP A 15 -12.46 -2.18 -6.33
N SER A 16 -13.11 -2.99 -7.18
CA SER A 16 -13.37 -4.39 -6.88
C SER A 16 -13.25 -5.31 -8.09
N ILE A 17 -12.83 -6.54 -7.81
CA ILE A 17 -12.83 -7.66 -8.76
C ILE A 17 -13.57 -8.83 -8.13
N ALA A 18 -14.22 -9.67 -8.94
CA ALA A 18 -15.01 -10.79 -8.43
C ALA A 18 -14.71 -12.10 -9.17
N VAL A 19 -14.93 -13.21 -8.48
CA VAL A 19 -14.80 -14.55 -9.07
C VAL A 19 -15.84 -15.50 -8.47
N GLU A 20 -16.36 -16.39 -9.31
CA GLU A 20 -17.22 -17.50 -8.89
C GLU A 20 -16.36 -18.73 -8.56
N ILE A 21 -16.49 -19.26 -7.35
CA ILE A 21 -15.80 -20.47 -6.89
C ILE A 21 -16.83 -21.35 -6.18
N ASP A 22 -17.10 -22.54 -6.73
CA ASP A 22 -17.97 -23.55 -6.13
C ASP A 22 -19.37 -23.04 -5.72
N GLY A 23 -19.93 -22.09 -6.49
CA GLY A 23 -21.24 -21.49 -6.23
C GLY A 23 -21.23 -20.33 -5.22
N PHE A 24 -20.05 -19.90 -4.80
CA PHE A 24 -19.84 -18.66 -4.05
C PHE A 24 -19.24 -17.60 -4.96
N ARG A 25 -19.79 -16.39 -4.86
CA ARG A 25 -19.16 -15.22 -5.45
C ARG A 25 -18.29 -14.56 -4.41
N VAL A 26 -17.00 -14.53 -4.70
CA VAL A 26 -15.98 -13.90 -3.87
C VAL A 26 -15.60 -12.57 -4.51
N THR A 27 -15.73 -11.48 -3.76
CA THR A 27 -15.40 -10.13 -4.20
C THR A 27 -14.20 -9.62 -3.42
N ALA A 28 -13.12 -9.25 -4.12
CA ALA A 28 -12.01 -8.52 -3.52
C ALA A 28 -12.20 -7.03 -3.75
N ARG A 29 -12.05 -6.21 -2.71
CA ARG A 29 -12.21 -4.75 -2.75
C ARG A 29 -11.01 -4.04 -2.15
N ILE A 30 -10.58 -2.96 -2.80
CA ILE A 30 -9.60 -2.02 -2.24
C ILE A 30 -10.28 -1.18 -1.16
N VAL A 31 -9.74 -1.23 0.05
CA VAL A 31 -10.18 -0.42 1.17
C VAL A 31 -9.01 0.45 1.62
N ARG A 32 -9.26 1.74 1.79
CA ARG A 32 -8.25 2.66 2.31
C ARG A 32 -7.87 2.24 3.73
N ASP A 33 -6.58 2.19 3.99
CA ASP A 33 -6.07 1.90 5.33
C ASP A 33 -6.46 3.06 6.26
N ASP A 34 -7.01 2.73 7.42
CA ASP A 34 -7.48 3.68 8.43
C ASP A 34 -6.39 4.07 9.45
N CYS A 35 -5.20 3.45 9.34
CA CYS A 35 -4.02 3.85 10.08
C CYS A 35 -3.59 5.27 9.67
N PRO A 36 -3.57 6.24 10.60
CA PRO A 36 -3.26 7.63 10.29
C PRO A 36 -1.75 7.89 10.14
N ASP A 37 -0.91 6.88 10.40
CA ASP A 37 0.55 7.00 10.41
C ASP A 37 1.06 7.45 9.04
N SER A 38 1.91 8.47 9.04
CA SER A 38 2.56 8.94 7.82
C SER A 38 3.65 7.97 7.34
N PRO A 39 4.08 8.07 6.07
CA PRO A 39 5.09 7.15 5.53
C PRO A 39 6.36 7.05 6.37
N ASP A 40 6.80 8.15 6.98
CA ASP A 40 7.99 8.19 7.84
C ASP A 40 7.78 7.62 9.24
N GLU A 41 6.54 7.52 9.71
CA GLU A 41 6.21 6.83 10.96
C GLU A 41 6.11 5.32 10.74
N ARG A 42 5.65 4.92 9.55
CA ARG A 42 5.35 3.52 9.21
C ARG A 42 6.53 2.78 8.59
N GLN A 43 7.45 3.48 7.93
CA GLN A 43 8.59 2.87 7.23
C GLN A 43 9.90 3.21 7.93
N ASP A 44 10.48 2.20 8.57
CA ASP A 44 11.79 2.35 9.19
C ASP A 44 12.85 2.69 8.12
N GLY A 45 13.65 3.72 8.39
CA GLY A 45 14.65 4.23 7.45
C GLY A 45 14.09 5.04 6.28
N PHE A 46 12.84 5.50 6.34
CA PHE A 46 12.26 6.40 5.34
C PHE A 46 13.12 7.65 5.11
N TRP A 47 13.57 8.29 6.20
CA TRP A 47 14.44 9.46 6.11
C TRP A 47 15.89 9.03 5.93
N PRO A 48 16.58 9.53 4.88
CA PRO A 48 17.94 9.12 4.59
C PRO A 48 18.93 9.69 5.61
N SER A 49 19.94 8.91 5.95
CA SER A 49 20.98 9.27 6.93
C SER A 49 22.38 8.94 6.44
N LEU A 50 23.37 9.64 7.00
CA LEU A 50 24.80 9.34 6.85
C LEU A 50 25.36 8.50 8.00
N ASN A 51 24.59 8.28 9.06
CA ASN A 51 25.06 7.51 10.20
C ASN A 51 24.80 6.03 9.95
N ILE A 52 25.85 5.20 10.09
CA ILE A 52 25.78 3.75 9.83
C ILE A 52 24.82 2.99 10.74
N GLY A 53 24.48 3.56 11.91
CA GLY A 53 23.54 2.97 12.85
C GLY A 53 22.10 3.39 12.63
N ASP A 54 21.85 4.35 11.73
CA ASP A 54 20.50 4.80 11.44
C ASP A 54 19.88 3.88 10.38
N PRO A 55 18.61 3.48 10.54
CA PRO A 55 17.91 2.63 9.56
C PRO A 55 17.91 3.19 8.14
N GLY A 56 17.91 4.52 7.99
CA GLY A 56 17.97 5.21 6.70
C GLY A 56 19.37 5.40 6.13
N PHE A 57 20.39 4.70 6.67
CA PHE A 57 21.77 4.87 6.21
C PHE A 57 21.90 4.63 4.71
N ILE A 58 22.29 5.66 3.96
CA ILE A 58 22.38 5.59 2.49
C ILE A 58 23.53 4.71 1.99
N GLY A 59 24.33 4.13 2.89
CA GLY A 59 25.47 3.28 2.60
C GLY A 59 26.77 4.08 2.41
N PRO A 60 27.93 3.40 2.55
CA PRO A 60 29.23 4.04 2.36
C PRO A 60 29.47 4.40 0.88
N GLY A 61 30.44 5.28 0.63
CA GLY A 61 30.93 5.58 -0.72
C GLY A 61 31.19 7.06 -0.98
N ASN A 62 31.74 7.33 -2.17
CA ASN A 62 32.02 8.69 -2.62
C ASN A 62 30.71 9.44 -2.97
N ASN A 63 30.80 10.76 -3.09
CA ASN A 63 29.68 11.65 -3.43
C ASN A 63 28.48 11.51 -2.47
N PHE A 64 28.73 11.13 -1.21
CA PHE A 64 27.70 10.91 -0.20
C PHE A 64 26.79 12.13 0.01
N ARG A 65 27.31 13.35 -0.19
CA ARG A 65 26.52 14.58 -0.12
C ARG A 65 25.47 14.65 -1.23
N GLU A 66 25.87 14.42 -2.47
CA GLU A 66 24.96 14.43 -3.62
C GLU A 66 23.92 13.30 -3.51
N ARG A 67 24.36 12.12 -3.07
CA ARG A 67 23.47 10.97 -2.81
C ARG A 67 22.46 11.28 -1.71
N LEU A 68 22.90 11.91 -0.62
CA LEU A 68 22.02 12.33 0.48
C LEU A 68 21.02 13.37 -0.02
N THR A 69 21.46 14.39 -0.74
CA THR A 69 20.56 15.42 -1.30
C THR A 69 19.52 14.81 -2.23
N LYS A 70 19.93 13.86 -3.08
CA LYS A 70 18.99 13.14 -3.95
C LYS A 70 17.99 12.31 -3.15
N ALA A 71 18.47 11.48 -2.20
CA ALA A 71 17.60 10.65 -1.37
C ALA A 71 16.64 11.50 -0.53
N GLN A 72 17.09 12.66 -0.05
CA GLN A 72 16.27 13.60 0.71
C GLN A 72 15.16 14.17 -0.16
N ALA A 73 15.47 14.61 -1.38
CA ALA A 73 14.48 15.11 -2.33
C ALA A 73 13.46 14.03 -2.72
N ASP A 74 13.91 12.79 -2.91
CA ASP A 74 13.03 11.66 -3.23
C ASP A 74 12.07 11.37 -2.06
N ALA A 75 12.56 11.33 -0.81
CA ALA A 75 11.74 11.15 0.39
C ALA A 75 10.74 12.30 0.61
N GLU A 76 11.17 13.55 0.39
CA GLU A 76 10.30 14.72 0.45
C GLU A 76 9.19 14.67 -0.59
N ALA A 77 9.49 14.23 -1.82
CA ALA A 77 8.48 14.07 -2.87
C ALA A 77 7.43 13.01 -2.51
N VAL A 78 7.84 11.90 -1.88
CA VAL A 78 6.90 10.87 -1.38
C VAL A 78 5.98 11.45 -0.31
N MET A 79 6.52 12.21 0.65
CA MET A 79 5.72 12.88 1.68
C MET A 79 4.77 13.92 1.11
N ASP A 80 5.22 14.70 0.13
CA ASP A 80 4.39 15.73 -0.50
C ASP A 80 3.23 15.10 -1.29
N ALA A 81 3.48 14.03 -2.04
CA ALA A 81 2.44 13.28 -2.74
C ALA A 81 1.43 12.64 -1.76
N TRP A 82 1.90 12.09 -0.64
CA TRP A 82 1.02 11.54 0.40
C TRP A 82 0.16 12.63 1.05
N ARG A 83 0.74 13.79 1.39
CA ARG A 83 0.01 14.94 1.96
C ARG A 83 -1.03 15.52 1.01
N LYS A 84 -0.83 15.36 -0.30
CA LYS A 84 -1.77 15.78 -1.35
C LYS A 84 -2.82 14.72 -1.69
N ASP A 85 -2.83 13.60 -0.97
CA ASP A 85 -3.73 12.46 -1.21
C ASP A 85 -3.58 11.86 -2.62
N GLU A 86 -2.39 11.97 -3.22
CA GLU A 86 -2.10 11.40 -4.54
C GLU A 86 -1.93 9.87 -4.49
N TRP A 87 -1.62 9.33 -3.31
CA TRP A 87 -1.57 7.90 -3.03
C TRP A 87 -1.86 7.64 -1.55
N PHE A 88 -2.32 6.43 -1.23
CA PHE A 88 -2.65 6.01 0.13
C PHE A 88 -2.25 4.54 0.36
N TYR A 89 -2.02 4.15 1.61
CA TYR A 89 -1.94 2.74 1.98
C TYR A 89 -3.33 2.12 1.88
N CYS A 90 -3.43 0.92 1.34
CA CYS A 90 -4.70 0.22 1.18
C CYS A 90 -4.57 -1.25 1.53
N GLY A 91 -5.64 -1.80 2.08
CA GLY A 91 -5.81 -3.23 2.25
C GLY A 91 -6.74 -3.81 1.19
N ILE A 92 -6.67 -5.13 1.01
CA ILE A 92 -7.62 -5.87 0.19
C ILE A 92 -8.55 -6.63 1.12
N VAL A 93 -9.85 -6.34 1.04
CA VAL A 93 -10.90 -7.04 1.80
C VAL A 93 -11.61 -8.02 0.87
N LEU A 94 -11.80 -9.26 1.33
CA LEU A 94 -12.60 -10.27 0.66
C LEU A 94 -14.00 -10.33 1.26
N ALA A 95 -15.03 -10.27 0.42
CA ALA A 95 -16.44 -10.50 0.77
C ALA A 95 -16.95 -11.74 0.03
N ILE A 96 -17.91 -12.47 0.63
CA ILE A 96 -18.48 -13.69 0.05
C ILE A 96 -20.00 -13.61 0.04
N GLU A 97 -20.60 -13.86 -1.12
CA GLU A 97 -22.04 -14.00 -1.31
C GLU A 97 -22.38 -15.37 -1.90
N ARG A 98 -23.59 -15.86 -1.61
CA ARG A 98 -24.17 -17.05 -2.27
C ARG A 98 -25.65 -16.83 -2.50
N GLU A 99 -26.12 -17.08 -3.72
CA GLU A 99 -27.55 -16.99 -4.07
C GLU A 99 -28.18 -15.65 -3.64
N SER A 100 -27.42 -14.56 -3.81
CA SER A 100 -27.79 -13.18 -3.40
C SER A 100 -27.96 -12.97 -1.89
N VAL A 101 -27.53 -13.92 -1.06
CA VAL A 101 -27.36 -13.75 0.38
C VAL A 101 -25.89 -13.41 0.64
N GLU A 102 -25.65 -12.21 1.16
CA GLU A 102 -24.34 -11.82 1.66
C GLU A 102 -24.05 -12.63 2.93
N LEU A 103 -22.98 -13.41 2.92
CA LEU A 103 -22.57 -14.20 4.08
C LEU A 103 -21.71 -13.37 5.01
N GLU A 104 -20.74 -12.63 4.46
CA GLU A 104 -19.86 -11.73 5.20
C GLU A 104 -19.24 -10.65 4.30
N SER A 105 -19.31 -9.38 4.75
CA SER A 105 -18.75 -8.21 4.05
C SER A 105 -17.23 -8.08 4.17
N HIS A 106 -16.63 -8.76 5.14
CA HIS A 106 -15.20 -8.74 5.45
C HIS A 106 -14.74 -10.12 5.97
N ALA A 107 -14.69 -11.11 5.08
CA ALA A 107 -14.28 -12.47 5.41
C ALA A 107 -12.78 -12.60 5.70
N ALA A 108 -11.94 -11.76 5.06
CA ALA A 108 -10.50 -11.68 5.31
C ALA A 108 -9.93 -10.36 4.78
N SER A 109 -8.80 -9.90 5.35
CA SER A 109 -8.04 -8.77 4.82
C SER A 109 -6.53 -8.98 4.85
N LEU A 110 -5.84 -8.32 3.92
CA LEU A 110 -4.39 -8.13 3.91
C LEU A 110 -4.12 -6.63 3.98
N CYS A 111 -3.26 -6.22 4.92
CA CYS A 111 -2.84 -4.85 5.16
C CYS A 111 -1.33 -4.73 4.95
#